data_AF-A0A954I1P3-F1
#
_entry.id   AF-A0A954I1P3-F1
#
_cell.length_a   1.000
_cell.length_b   1.000
_cell.length_c   1.000
_cell.angle_alpha   90.00
_cell.angle_beta   90.00
_cell.angle_gamma   90.00
#
_symmetry.space_group_name_H-M   'P 1'
#
loop_
_entity.id
_entity.type
_entity.pdbx_description
1 polymer ?
#
loop_
_entity_poly.entity_id
_entity_poly.type
_entity_poly.pdbx_seq_one_letter_code
_entity_poly.pdbx_strand_id
1 'polypeptide(L)' 'SDVAIRNRAGGRFAVIRFSGAMDAKKAEAQESKLREWMKSRGIEGEMTSERAGYDPPFTPGRLRRNEVLIRLDAGFSQ' A
#
# COMPACT_ATOMS: atom_id res chain seq x y z
N SER A 1 -7.74 25.37 -13.93
CA SER A 1 -8.52 24.15 -13.63
C SER A 1 -7.57 23.18 -12.97
N ASP A 2 -7.71 22.90 -11.68
CA ASP A 2 -6.68 22.20 -10.87
C ASP A 2 -6.82 20.66 -10.89
N VAL A 3 -7.47 20.13 -11.93
CA VAL A 3 -7.75 18.71 -12.08
C VAL A 3 -7.21 18.24 -13.41
N ALA A 4 -6.37 17.21 -13.38
CA ALA A 4 -5.80 16.56 -14.55
C ALA A 4 -5.99 15.04 -14.48
N ILE A 5 -6.22 14.42 -15.64
CA ILE A 5 -6.35 12.97 -15.77
C ILE A 5 -4.96 12.38 -15.99
N ARG A 6 -4.62 11.32 -15.25
CA ARG A 6 -3.38 10.57 -15.43
C ARG A 6 -3.68 9.10 -15.74
N ASN A 7 -2.89 8.50 -16.62
CA ASN A 7 -2.93 7.06 -16.87
C ASN A 7 -2.05 6.33 -15.84
N ARG A 8 -2.55 5.24 -15.26
CA ARG A 8 -1.82 4.39 -14.32
C ARG A 8 -1.66 3.00 -14.93
N ALA A 9 -0.43 2.59 -15.21
CA ALA A 9 -0.15 1.26 -15.74
C ALA A 9 -0.61 0.16 -14.76
N GLY A 10 -1.24 -0.89 -15.29
CA GLY A 10 -1.58 -2.10 -14.54
C GLY A 10 -0.34 -2.88 -14.11
N GLY A 11 -0.44 -3.62 -13.01
CA GLY A 11 0.69 -4.38 -12.46
C GLY A 11 0.31 -5.19 -11.22
N ARG A 12 1.26 -5.99 -10.74
CA ARG A 12 1.13 -6.74 -9.48
C ARG A 12 1.60 -5.90 -8.32
N PHE A 13 0.97 -6.09 -7.16
CA PHE A 13 1.29 -5.38 -5.93
C PHE A 13 1.32 -6.36 -4.77
N ALA A 14 2.32 -6.23 -3.90
CA ALA A 14 2.22 -6.74 -2.55
C ALA A 14 1.39 -5.74 -1.73
N VAL A 15 0.45 -6.24 -0.94
CA VAL A 15 -0.50 -5.39 -0.19
C VAL A 15 -0.63 -5.88 1.24
N ILE A 16 -0.54 -4.96 2.20
CA ILE A 16 -0.91 -5.20 3.59
C ILE A 16 -2.11 -4.33 3.96
N ARG A 17 -3.13 -4.97 4.54
CA ARG A 17 -4.32 -4.29 5.08
C ARG A 17 -4.18 -4.09 6.58
N PHE A 18 -4.58 -2.93 7.07
CA PHE A 18 -4.58 -2.62 8.50
C PHE A 18 -5.75 -1.70 8.88
N SER A 19 -6.13 -1.74 10.15
CA SER A 19 -7.16 -0.88 10.73
C SER A 19 -6.58 0.35 11.43
N GLY A 20 -7.42 1.33 11.78
CA GLY A 20 -7.03 2.54 12.50
C GLY A 20 -7.02 3.80 11.63
N ALA A 21 -6.51 4.90 12.19
CA ALA A 21 -6.25 6.10 11.40
C ALA A 21 -5.10 5.83 10.41
N MET A 22 -5.18 6.46 9.24
CA MET A 22 -4.08 6.50 8.27
C MET A 22 -3.08 7.57 8.72
N ASP A 23 -2.32 7.26 9.76
CA ASP A 23 -1.21 8.10 10.22
C ASP A 23 0.11 7.66 9.56
N ALA A 24 1.04 8.60 9.34
CA ALA A 24 2.28 8.33 8.61
C ALA A 24 3.13 7.25 9.29
N LYS A 25 3.25 7.31 10.62
CA LYS A 25 4.03 6.37 11.42
C LYS A 25 3.49 4.94 11.33
N LYS A 26 2.16 4.79 11.34
CA LYS A 26 1.49 3.51 11.22
C LYS A 26 1.62 2.97 9.81
N ALA A 27 1.45 3.80 8.79
CA ALA A 27 1.66 3.40 7.42
C ALA A 27 3.11 2.92 7.20
N GLU A 28 4.10 3.65 7.71
CA GLU A 28 5.52 3.24 7.68
C GLU A 28 5.76 1.92 8.42
N ALA A 29 5.18 1.74 9.60
CA ALA A 29 5.30 0.48 10.33
C ALA A 29 4.67 -0.71 9.59
N GLN A 30 3.58 -0.50 8.84
CA GLN A 30 2.98 -1.54 8.01
C GLN A 30 3.79 -1.78 6.73
N GLU A 31 4.37 -0.73 6.14
CA GLU A 31 5.28 -0.86 5.02
C GLU A 31 6.51 -1.72 5.38
N SER A 32 7.16 -1.45 6.51
CA SER A 32 8.30 -2.25 6.98
C SER A 32 7.93 -3.72 7.14
N LYS A 33 6.77 -4.01 7.74
CA LYS A 33 6.25 -5.38 7.87
C LYS A 33 6.00 -6.04 6.51
N LEU A 34 5.44 -5.30 5.57
CA LEU A 34 5.20 -5.78 4.22
C LEU A 34 6.54 -6.11 3.51
N ARG A 35 7.55 -5.25 3.65
CA ARG A 35 8.89 -5.48 3.07
C ARG A 35 9.59 -6.68 3.70
N GLU A 36 9.49 -6.85 5.01
CA GLU A 36 10.01 -8.04 5.70
C GLU A 36 9.34 -9.32 5.18
N TRP A 37 8.02 -9.30 5.03
CA TRP A 37 7.27 -10.41 4.45
C TRP A 37 7.67 -10.66 2.99
N MET A 38 7.79 -9.63 2.16
CA MET A 38 8.24 -9.74 0.78
C MET A 38 9.63 -10.39 0.70
N LYS A 39 10.57 -9.93 1.53
CA LYS A 39 11.92 -10.48 1.62
C LYS A 39 11.90 -11.96 2.02
N SER A 40 11.03 -12.35 2.95
CA SER A 40 10.86 -13.76 3.35
C SER A 40 10.37 -14.67 2.22
N ARG A 41 9.77 -14.07 1.18
CA ARG A 41 9.22 -14.77 0.01
C ARG A 41 10.10 -14.62 -1.25
N GLY A 42 11.24 -13.94 -1.15
CA GLY A 42 12.07 -13.62 -2.33
C GLY A 42 11.35 -12.71 -3.34
N ILE A 43 10.42 -11.88 -2.87
CA ILE A 43 9.66 -10.94 -3.69
C ILE A 43 10.38 -9.60 -3.68
N GLU A 44 10.70 -9.10 -4.86
CA GLU A 44 11.24 -7.76 -5.07
C GLU A 44 10.18 -6.81 -5.62
N GLY A 45 10.34 -5.52 -5.34
CA GLY A 45 9.41 -4.50 -5.74
C GLY A 45 9.97 -3.10 -5.53
N GLU A 46 9.17 -2.11 -5.90
CA GLU A 46 9.60 -0.73 -5.94
C GLU A 46 10.06 -0.19 -4.58
N MET A 47 10.95 0.81 -4.64
CA MET A 47 11.44 1.50 -3.46
C MET A 47 10.34 2.32 -2.79
N THR A 48 9.39 2.85 -3.54
CA THR A 48 8.28 3.65 -2.99
C THR A 48 7.04 2.80 -2.73
N SER A 49 6.30 3.14 -1.68
CA SER A 49 4.99 2.56 -1.39
C SER A 49 3.85 3.54 -1.69
N GLU A 50 2.67 3.01 -1.98
CA GLU A 50 1.43 3.75 -2.09
C GLU A 50 0.54 3.50 -0.87
N ARG A 51 -0.25 4.50 -0.46
CA ARG A 51 -1.21 4.39 0.65
C ARG A 51 -2.62 4.55 0.09
N ALA A 52 -3.52 3.62 0.40
CA ALA A 52 -4.92 3.68 -0.01
C ALA A 52 -5.84 3.62 1.21
N GLY A 53 -6.66 4.66 1.39
CA GLY A 53 -7.72 4.70 2.40
C GLY A 53 -9.07 4.74 1.69
N TYR A 54 -9.96 3.80 2.03
CA TYR A 54 -11.26 3.67 1.37
C TYR A 54 -12.42 4.18 2.19
N ASP A 55 -12.26 4.22 3.52
CA ASP A 55 -13.36 4.57 4.40
C ASP A 55 -13.42 6.08 4.66
N PRO A 56 -14.63 6.66 4.66
CA PRO A 56 -14.82 8.10 4.80
C PRO A 56 -14.41 8.62 6.20
N PRO A 57 -14.25 9.95 6.36
CA PRO A 57 -13.78 10.56 7.61
C PRO A 57 -14.69 10.25 8.81
N PHE A 58 -15.98 10.01 8.58
CA PHE A 58 -16.94 9.67 9.64
C PHE A 58 -16.90 8.20 10.11
N THR A 59 -16.19 7.32 9.41
CA THR A 59 -16.02 5.93 9.86
C THR A 59 -15.15 5.88 11.11
N PRO A 60 -15.59 5.21 12.20
CA PRO A 60 -14.76 5.05 13.40
C PRO A 60 -13.41 4.42 13.07
N GLY A 61 -12.31 4.96 13.62
CA GLY A 61 -10.95 4.56 13.24
C GLY A 61 -10.69 3.05 13.32
N ARG A 62 -11.27 2.36 14.31
CA ARG A 62 -11.15 0.90 14.46
C ARG A 62 -11.76 0.09 13.32
N LEU A 63 -12.73 0.65 12.60
CA LEU A 63 -13.42 0.04 11.46
C LEU A 63 -12.86 0.47 10.10
N ARG A 64 -11.96 1.47 10.08
CA ARG A 64 -11.35 1.92 8.83
C ARG A 64 -10.43 0.84 8.25
N ARG A 65 -10.41 0.75 6.92
CA ARG A 65 -9.61 -0.12 6.08
C ARG A 65 -8.62 0.73 5.33
N ASN A 66 -7.36 0.55 5.70
CA ASN A 66 -6.21 1.17 5.08
C ASN A 66 -5.34 0.09 4.46
N GLU A 67 -4.70 0.44 3.36
CA GLU A 67 -3.78 -0.44 2.65
C GLU A 67 -2.46 0.30 2.36
N VAL A 68 -1.35 -0.43 2.49
CA VAL A 68 -0.05 -0.05 1.91
C VAL A 68 0.24 -1.00 0.78
N LEU A 69 0.62 -0.47 -0.38
CA LEU A 69 0.88 -1.20 -1.60
C LEU A 69 2.33 -0.97 -2.05
N ILE A 70 3.02 -2.04 -2.43
CA ILE A 70 4.34 -1.96 -3.08
C ILE A 70 4.20 -2.67 -4.42
N ARG A 71 4.51 -1.96 -5.51
CA ARG A 71 4.47 -2.53 -6.85
C ARG A 71 5.59 -3.56 -6.99
N LEU A 72 5.28 -4.71 -7.58
CA LEU A 72 6.27 -5.76 -7.81
C LEU A 72 7.06 -5.47 -9.08
N ASP A 73 8.32 -5.88 -9.09
CA ASP A 73 9.16 -5.76 -10.28
C ASP A 73 8.63 -6.67 -11.39
N ALA A 74 8.69 -6.19 -12.64
CA ALA A 74 8.08 -6.86 -13.79
C ALA A 74 8.61 -8.30 -14.00
N GLY A 75 9.82 -8.59 -13.53
CA GLY A 75 10.45 -9.92 -13.59
C GLY A 75 9.93 -10.93 -12.56
N PHE A 76 9.19 -10.51 -11.53
CA PHE A 76 8.72 -11.43 -10.49
C PHE A 76 7.46 -12.17 -10.94
N SER A 77 7.60 -13.30 -11.64
CA SER A 77 6.49 -14.22 -11.92
C SER A 77 6.56 -15.44 -11.02
N GLN A 78 5.49 -15.65 -10.24
CA GLN A 78 5.31 -16.79 -9.34
C GLN A 78 4.82 -18.02 -10.12
#